data_AF-F0GHX5-F1
#
_entry.id   AF-F0GHX5-F1
#
_cell.length_a   1.000
_cell.length_b   1.000
_cell.length_c   1.000
_cell.angle_alpha   90.00
_cell.angle_beta   90.00
_cell.angle_gamma   90.00
#
_symmetry.space_group_name_H-M   'P 1'
#
loop_
_entity.id
_entity.type
_entity.pdbx_description
1 polymer ?
#
loop_
_entity_poly.entity_id
_entity_poly.type
_entity_poly.pdbx_seq_one_letter_code
_entity_poly.pdbx_strand_id
1 'polypeptide(L)'
;AVSRAVSYGTSLHMGRYFGLANQLLCAVLSLGLAAMAVTGTVMWWKRRPAGKLGAPSRERGAPPMRGWIAALVLLGIVFPLMGLTIVAVWLVDRLLFGP
;
A
#
# COMPACT_ATOMS: atom_id res chain seq x y z
N ALA A 1 -12.29 19.10 17.38
CA ALA A 1 -11.88 17.68 17.52
C ALA A 1 -11.00 17.22 16.36
N VAL A 2 -11.47 17.34 15.11
CA VAL A 2 -10.72 16.95 13.89
C VAL A 2 -9.34 17.61 13.80
N SER A 3 -9.22 18.92 14.01
CA SER A 3 -7.93 19.63 13.99
C SER A 3 -6.92 19.13 15.01
N ARG A 4 -7.36 18.73 16.22
CA ARG A 4 -6.50 18.14 17.25
C ARG A 4 -6.03 16.74 16.84
N ALA A 5 -6.92 15.91 16.28
CA ALA A 5 -6.56 14.58 15.80
C ALA A 5 -5.54 14.65 14.66
N VAL A 6 -5.72 15.59 13.72
CA VAL A 6 -4.75 15.85 12.65
C VAL A 6 -3.42 16.32 13.22
N SER A 7 -3.42 17.31 14.12
CA SER A 7 -2.19 17.80 14.75
C SER A 7 -1.45 16.70 15.54
N TYR A 8 -2.18 15.83 16.22
CA TYR A 8 -1.62 14.70 16.94
C TYR A 8 -0.99 13.68 15.97
N GLY A 9 -1.71 13.33 14.91
CA GLY A 9 -1.21 12.45 13.84
C GLY A 9 0.03 13.01 13.16
N THR A 10 0.07 14.31 12.85
CA THR A 10 1.25 14.96 12.27
C THR A 10 2.44 14.93 13.22
N SER A 11 2.23 15.19 14.51
CA SER A 11 3.31 15.15 15.51
C SER A 11 3.87 13.75 15.73
N LEU A 12 3.02 12.71 15.67
CA LEU A 12 3.45 11.32 15.67
C LEU A 12 4.24 10.99 14.40
N HIS A 13 3.75 11.38 13.22
CA HIS A 13 4.42 11.14 11.95
C HIS A 13 5.80 11.85 11.87
N MET A 14 5.90 13.06 12.41
CA MET A 14 7.14 13.84 12.47
C MET A 14 8.15 13.30 13.50
N GLY A 15 7.83 12.27 14.28
CA GLY A 15 8.77 11.74 15.26
C GLY A 15 8.87 12.58 16.56
N ARG A 16 8.07 13.64 16.73
CA ARG A 16 8.26 14.64 17.80
C ARG A 16 7.47 14.38 19.08
N TYR A 17 6.47 13.49 19.05
CA TYR A 17 5.55 13.32 20.17
C TYR A 17 6.15 12.56 21.38
N PHE A 18 6.91 11.48 21.16
CA PHE A 18 7.61 10.72 22.22
C PHE A 18 9.15 10.78 22.10
N GLY A 19 9.67 11.79 21.38
CA GLY A 19 11.11 11.95 21.16
C GLY A 19 11.76 10.71 20.52
N LEU A 20 12.84 10.22 21.13
CA LEU A 20 13.68 9.14 20.58
C LEU A 20 12.93 7.81 20.39
N ALA A 21 11.98 7.48 21.27
CA ALA A 21 11.17 6.26 21.12
C ALA A 21 10.31 6.29 19.85
N ASN A 22 9.69 7.44 19.55
CA ASN A 22 8.90 7.61 18.33
C ASN A 22 9.79 7.57 17.08
N GLN A 23 10.97 8.18 17.15
CA GLN A 23 11.94 8.16 16.04
C GLN A 23 12.43 6.75 15.73
N LEU A 24 12.75 5.95 16.76
CA LEU A 24 13.19 4.57 16.58
C LEU A 24 12.05 3.73 15.99
N LEU A 25 10.82 3.91 16.46
CA LEU A 25 9.65 3.25 15.90
C LEU A 25 9.43 3.63 14.43
N CYS A 26 9.44 4.93 14.10
CA CYS A 26 9.35 5.42 12.73
C CYS A 26 10.47 4.85 11.85
N ALA A 27 11.71 4.77 12.37
CA ALA A 27 12.85 4.22 11.65
C ALA A 27 12.65 2.72 11.37
N VAL A 28 12.25 1.93 12.36
CA VAL A 28 11.97 0.50 12.20
C VAL A 28 10.84 0.27 11.19
N LEU A 29 9.74 1.02 11.29
CA LEU A 29 8.63 0.93 10.34
C LEU A 29 9.07 1.31 8.91
N SER A 30 9.88 2.36 8.78
CA SER A 30 10.39 2.81 7.47
C SER A 30 11.32 1.77 6.84
N LEU A 31 12.23 1.19 7.63
CA LEU A 31 13.11 0.12 7.17
C LEU A 31 12.33 -1.15 6.83
N GLY A 32 11.30 -1.48 7.62
CA GLY A 32 10.40 -2.59 7.33
C GLY A 32 9.66 -2.41 6.00
N LEU A 33 9.10 -1.22 5.76
CA LEU A 33 8.45 -0.88 4.48
C LEU A 33 9.45 -0.93 3.32
N ALA A 34 10.67 -0.43 3.50
CA ALA A 34 11.72 -0.53 2.50
C ALA A 34 12.08 -2.00 2.20
N ALA A 35 12.23 -2.84 3.23
CA ALA A 35 12.46 -4.27 3.07
C ALA A 35 11.29 -4.97 2.37
N MET A 36 10.05 -4.60 2.67
CA MET A 36 8.87 -5.11 1.97
C MET A 36 8.86 -4.73 0.48
N ALA A 37 9.21 -3.48 0.15
CA ALA A 37 9.31 -3.03 -1.24
C ALA A 37 10.41 -3.79 -2.01
N VAL A 38 11.58 -3.97 -1.39
CA VAL A 38 12.70 -4.72 -1.99
C VAL A 38 12.32 -6.19 -2.19
N THR A 39 11.79 -6.85 -1.15
CA THR A 39 11.41 -8.26 -1.24
C THR A 39 10.26 -8.48 -2.22
N GLY A 40 9.27 -7.58 -2.27
CA GLY A 40 8.21 -7.58 -3.28
C GLY A 40 8.76 -7.50 -4.70
N THR A 41 9.70 -6.59 -4.94
CA THR A 41 10.36 -6.43 -6.25
C THR A 41 11.18 -7.66 -6.63
N VAL A 42 11.92 -8.24 -5.69
CA VAL A 42 12.69 -9.48 -5.90
C VAL A 42 11.75 -10.66 -6.21
N MET A 43 10.65 -10.80 -5.47
CA MET A 43 9.64 -11.83 -5.72
C MET A 43 9.02 -11.68 -7.10
N TRP A 44 8.68 -10.46 -7.50
CA TRP A 44 8.20 -10.17 -8.84
C TRP A 44 9.24 -10.54 -9.91
N TRP A 45 10.51 -10.17 -9.73
CA TRP A 45 11.57 -10.49 -10.68
C TRP A 45 11.77 -12.00 -10.86
N LYS A 46 11.58 -12.79 -9.80
CA LYS A 46 11.67 -14.26 -9.86
C LYS A 46 10.43 -14.93 -10.48
N ARG A 47 9.26 -14.30 -10.42
CA ARG A 47 7.97 -14.89 -10.86
C ARG A 47 7.42 -14.29 -12.16
N ARG A 48 8.03 -13.21 -12.68
CA ARG A 48 7.61 -12.56 -13.93
C ARG A 48 7.73 -13.53 -15.13
N PRO A 49 6.82 -13.46 -16.12
CA PRO A 49 6.94 -14.23 -17.35
C PRO A 49 8.21 -13.87 -18.14
N ALA A 50 8.90 -14.87 -18.71
CA ALA A 50 10.05 -14.63 -19.56
C ALA A 50 9.63 -13.81 -20.79
N GLY A 51 10.37 -12.73 -21.09
CA GLY A 51 10.13 -11.88 -22.27
C GLY A 51 8.97 -10.89 -22.17
N LYS A 52 8.25 -10.79 -21.04
CA LYS A 52 7.18 -9.78 -20.84
C LYS A 52 7.30 -9.06 -19.50
N LEU A 53 6.98 -7.77 -19.48
CA LEU A 53 6.73 -6.99 -18.26
C LEU A 53 5.24 -7.16 -17.92
N GLY A 54 4.92 -8.25 -17.22
CA GLY A 54 3.55 -8.57 -16.83
C GLY A 54 3.46 -9.08 -15.40
N ALA A 55 2.28 -8.98 -14.80
CA ALA A 55 2.01 -9.56 -13.49
C ALA A 55 2.16 -11.09 -13.55
N PRO A 56 2.76 -11.73 -12.51
CA PRO A 56 2.73 -13.18 -12.37
C PRO A 56 1.30 -13.73 -12.41
N SER A 57 1.11 -14.96 -12.87
CA SER A 57 -0.20 -15.59 -12.97
C SER A 57 -0.92 -15.58 -11.61
N ARG A 58 -2.17 -15.11 -11.57
CA ARG A 58 -3.00 -15.13 -10.36
C ARG A 58 -3.12 -16.55 -9.82
N GLU A 59 -2.85 -16.73 -8.52
CA GLU A 59 -3.02 -18.01 -7.84
C GLU A 59 -4.52 -18.38 -7.86
N ARG A 60 -4.86 -19.52 -8.50
CA ARG A 60 -6.25 -19.94 -8.73
C ARG A 60 -7.02 -20.30 -7.45
N GLY A 61 -6.34 -20.40 -6.30
CA GLY A 61 -6.92 -20.82 -5.01
C GLY A 61 -6.93 -19.75 -3.92
N ALA A 62 -6.70 -18.48 -4.26
CA ALA A 62 -6.70 -17.43 -3.24
C ALA A 62 -8.09 -17.30 -2.58
N PRO A 63 -8.18 -17.26 -1.23
CA PRO A 63 -9.45 -17.10 -0.54
C PRO A 63 -10.10 -15.76 -0.92
N PRO A 64 -11.44 -15.66 -0.86
CA PRO A 64 -12.15 -14.46 -1.26
C PRO A 64 -11.76 -13.29 -0.35
N MET A 65 -11.00 -12.35 -0.91
CA MET A 65 -10.40 -11.23 -0.19
C MET A 65 -11.39 -10.09 0.13
N ARG A 66 -12.65 -10.44 0.46
CA ARG A 66 -13.77 -9.49 0.61
C ARG A 66 -13.51 -8.47 1.72
N GLY A 67 -12.90 -8.90 2.82
CA GLY A 67 -12.54 -8.01 3.93
C GLY A 67 -11.58 -6.90 3.51
N TRP A 68 -10.56 -7.22 2.71
CA TRP A 68 -9.61 -6.22 2.21
C TRP A 68 -10.24 -5.28 1.20
N ILE A 69 -11.10 -5.79 0.32
CA ILE A 69 -11.83 -4.93 -0.62
C ILE A 69 -12.71 -3.93 0.14
N ALA A 70 -13.46 -4.40 1.15
CA ALA A 70 -14.27 -3.52 1.99
C ALA A 70 -13.43 -2.47 2.72
N ALA A 71 -12.27 -2.86 3.25
CA ALA A 71 -11.34 -1.93 3.90
C ALA A 71 -10.79 -0.88 2.92
N LEU A 72 -10.40 -1.28 1.71
CA LEU A 72 -9.91 -0.35 0.68
C LEU A 72 -11.00 0.63 0.21
N VAL A 73 -12.24 0.16 0.05
CA VAL A 73 -13.38 1.02 -0.32
C VAL A 73 -13.65 2.03 0.79
N LEU A 74 -13.72 1.56 2.04
CA LEU A 74 -13.91 2.45 3.19
C LEU A 74 -12.79 3.50 3.27
N LEU A 75 -11.54 3.06 3.13
CA LEU A 75 -10.39 3.96 3.15
C LEU A 75 -10.41 4.95 1.97
N GLY A 76 -10.84 4.51 0.78
CA GLY A 76 -11.00 5.37 -0.40
C GLY A 76 -12.10 6.43 -0.22
N ILE A 77 -13.14 6.14 0.54
CA ILE A 77 -14.17 7.12 0.91
C ILE A 77 -13.60 8.14 1.91
N VAL A 78 -12.84 7.68 2.91
CA VAL A 78 -12.20 8.57 3.90
C VAL A 78 -11.10 9.43 3.26
N PHE A 79 -10.36 8.88 2.31
CA PHE A 79 -9.26 9.55 1.59
C PHE A 79 -9.54 9.55 0.07
N PRO A 80 -10.33 10.52 -0.43
CA PRO A 80 -10.85 10.49 -1.81
C PRO A 80 -9.75 10.47 -2.87
N LEU A 81 -8.64 11.18 -2.65
CA LEU A 81 -7.51 11.19 -3.58
C LEU A 81 -6.87 9.80 -3.73
N MET A 82 -6.77 9.05 -2.63
CA MET A 82 -6.29 7.66 -2.65
C MET A 82 -7.28 6.75 -3.38
N GLY A 83 -8.59 6.91 -3.14
CA GLY A 83 -9.62 6.17 -3.87
C GLY A 83 -9.52 6.41 -5.38
N LEU A 84 -9.32 7.66 -5.78
CA LEU A 84 -9.17 8.06 -7.18
C LEU A 84 -7.94 7.43 -7.85
N THR A 85 -6.79 7.40 -7.17
CA THR A 85 -5.57 6.76 -7.73
C THR A 85 -5.72 5.25 -7.84
N ILE A 86 -6.36 4.59 -6.88
CA ILE A 86 -6.66 3.15 -6.96
C ILE A 86 -7.54 2.84 -8.16
N VAL A 87 -8.63 3.61 -8.36
CA VAL A 87 -9.52 3.44 -9.51
C VAL A 87 -8.79 3.70 -10.84
N ALA A 88 -7.96 4.75 -10.89
CA ALA A 88 -7.18 5.06 -12.08
C ALA A 88 -6.21 3.92 -12.44
N VAL A 89 -5.45 3.40 -11.47
CA VAL A 89 -4.53 2.28 -11.68
C VAL A 89 -5.30 1.02 -12.09
N TRP A 90 -6.44 0.74 -11.46
CA TRP A 90 -7.29 -0.39 -11.81
C TRP A 90 -7.82 -0.31 -13.25
N LEU A 91 -8.24 0.88 -13.70
CA LEU A 91 -8.67 1.11 -15.09
C LEU A 91 -7.52 0.91 -16.07
N VAL A 92 -6.34 1.47 -15.77
CA VAL A 92 -5.13 1.31 -16.62
C VAL A 92 -4.74 -0.17 -16.72
N ASP A 93 -4.74 -0.91 -15.61
CA ASP A 93 -4.45 -2.35 -15.58
C ASP A 93 -5.44 -3.14 -16.46
N ARG A 94 -6.74 -2.81 -16.36
CA ARG A 94 -7.80 -3.40 -17.20
C ARG A 94 -7.62 -3.12 -18.69
N LEU A 95 -7.17 -1.91 -19.05
CA LEU A 95 -7.00 -1.50 -20.45
C LEU A 95 -5.73 -2.08 -21.09
N LEU A 96 -4.64 -2.25 -20.33
CA LEU A 96 -3.35 -2.71 -20.84
C LEU A 96 -3.14 -4.23 -20.71
N PHE A 97 -3.67 -4.84 -19.63
CA PHE A 97 -3.40 -6.23 -19.24
C PHE A 97 -4.68 -7.05 -19.01
N GLY A 98 -5.86 -6.48 -19.29
CA GLY A 98 -7.10 -7.23 -19.30
C GLY A 98 -7.07 -8.36 -20.34
N PRO A 99 -7.85 -9.44 -20.14
CA PRO A 99 -8.16 -10.37 -21.22
C PRO A 99 -8.86 -9.67 -22.39
#